data_AF-A0A943K4A9-F1
#
_entry.id   AF-A0A943K4A9-F1
#
_cell.length_a   1.000
_cell.length_b   1.000
_cell.length_c   1.000
_cell.angle_alpha   90.00
_cell.angle_beta   90.00
_cell.angle_gamma   90.00
#
_symmetry.space_group_name_H-M   'P 1'
#
loop_
_entity.id
_entity.type
_entity.pdbx_description
1 polymer ?
#
loop_
_entity_poly.entity_id
_entity_poly.type
_entity_poly.pdbx_seq_one_letter_code
_entity_poly.pdbx_strand_id
1 'polypeptide(L)'
;MKINAVLRCKEPEIKPRAYEVSDVITLSDAEFRSVLKEPLKDREYLKGRTGQDACVLLLSKTGNDGILVDTQGYDYPRYSAFIPNARQIVENFVQSETETVEVKSSRNEPKLEM
;
A
#
# COMPACT_ATOMS: atom_id res chain seq x y z
N MET A 1 -15.15 -22.60 -10.09
CA MET A 1 -14.27 -21.60 -9.45
C MET A 1 -14.99 -20.26 -9.43
N LYS A 2 -14.90 -19.48 -8.34
CA LYS A 2 -15.50 -18.13 -8.23
C LYS A 2 -14.40 -17.15 -7.83
N ILE A 3 -14.36 -15.99 -8.47
CA ILE A 3 -13.41 -14.90 -8.19
C ILE A 3 -14.15 -13.57 -8.10
N ASN A 4 -13.64 -12.66 -7.28
CA ASN A 4 -14.15 -11.30 -7.16
C ASN A 4 -13.26 -10.37 -7.99
N ALA A 5 -13.84 -9.58 -8.89
CA ALA A 5 -13.09 -8.66 -9.75
C ALA A 5 -13.95 -7.46 -10.16
N VAL A 6 -13.30 -6.32 -10.42
CA VAL A 6 -13.95 -5.15 -11.02
C VAL A 6 -13.83 -5.25 -12.53
N LEU A 7 -14.96 -5.39 -13.23
CA LEU A 7 -14.99 -5.44 -14.69
C LEU A 7 -15.17 -4.03 -15.26
N ARG A 8 -14.33 -3.66 -16.22
CA ARG A 8 -14.45 -2.44 -17.03
C ARG A 8 -15.04 -2.81 -18.39
N CYS A 9 -15.99 -2.01 -18.90
CA CYS A 9 -16.69 -2.29 -20.14
C CYS A 9 -16.09 -1.49 -21.30
N LYS A 10 -15.78 -2.18 -22.41
CA LYS A 10 -15.32 -1.57 -23.68
C LYS A 10 -14.10 -0.66 -23.54
N GLU A 11 -13.19 -0.95 -22.61
CA GLU A 11 -11.92 -0.24 -22.60
C GLU A 11 -11.05 -0.72 -23.79
N PRO A 12 -10.46 0.22 -24.55
CA PRO A 12 -9.61 -0.12 -25.68
C PRO A 12 -8.33 -0.84 -25.24
N GLU A 13 -7.92 -0.66 -23.98
CA GLU A 13 -6.74 -1.27 -23.41
C GLU A 13 -6.88 -1.40 -21.89
N ILE A 14 -6.41 -2.52 -21.32
CA ILE A 14 -6.36 -2.72 -19.86
C ILE A 14 -5.01 -2.19 -19.36
N LYS A 15 -4.95 -0.90 -19.05
CA LYS A 15 -3.78 -0.24 -18.48
C LYS A 15 -4.01 0.11 -17.01
N PRO A 16 -3.33 -0.56 -16.06
CA PRO A 16 -3.38 -0.14 -14.67
C PRO A 16 -2.72 1.24 -14.52
N ARG A 17 -3.31 2.09 -13.67
CA ARG A 17 -2.71 3.38 -13.30
C ARG A 17 -1.77 3.16 -12.13
N ALA A 18 -0.56 3.70 -12.22
CA ALA A 18 0.38 3.73 -11.11
C ALA A 18 -0.08 4.75 -10.06
N TYR A 19 0.02 4.36 -8.79
CA TYR A 19 -0.23 5.21 -7.64
C TYR A 19 0.94 5.07 -6.68
N GLU A 20 1.37 6.17 -6.08
CA GLU A 20 2.35 6.19 -5.00
C GLU A 20 1.60 6.10 -3.68
N VAL A 21 1.91 5.08 -2.87
CA VAL A 21 1.29 4.90 -1.56
C VAL A 21 2.08 5.69 -0.54
N SER A 22 1.46 6.70 0.07
CA SER A 22 2.12 7.56 1.05
C SER A 22 2.19 6.89 2.42
N ASP A 23 1.17 6.09 2.76
CA ASP A 23 1.05 5.48 4.09
C ASP A 23 0.33 4.12 4.04
N VAL A 24 0.75 3.22 4.91
CA VAL A 24 0.19 1.87 5.05
C VAL A 24 -0.43 1.73 6.45
N ILE A 25 -1.75 1.73 6.50
CA ILE A 25 -2.51 1.73 7.75
C ILE A 25 -3.05 0.32 8.01
N THR A 26 -2.61 -0.30 9.10
CA THR A 26 -3.17 -1.59 9.54
C THR A 26 -4.38 -1.35 10.45
N LEU A 27 -5.55 -1.79 10.00
CA LEU A 27 -6.82 -1.66 10.71
C LEU A 27 -7.21 -2.97 11.43
N SER A 28 -8.12 -2.87 12.39
CA SER A 28 -8.80 -4.05 12.92
C SER A 28 -9.69 -4.67 11.84
N ASP A 29 -9.90 -5.98 11.90
CA ASP A 29 -10.72 -6.69 10.90
C ASP A 29 -12.18 -6.17 10.87
N ALA A 30 -12.68 -5.70 12.01
CA ALA A 30 -14.01 -5.09 12.12
C ALA A 30 -14.06 -3.74 11.38
N GLU A 31 -13.05 -2.89 11.55
CA GLU A 31 -12.94 -1.63 10.83
C GLU A 31 -12.75 -1.84 9.33
N PHE A 32 -11.90 -2.79 8.94
CA PHE A 32 -11.70 -3.12 7.53
C PHE A 32 -13.00 -3.58 6.85
N ARG A 33 -13.79 -4.43 7.51
CA ARG A 33 -15.12 -4.82 7.03
C ARG A 33 -16.10 -3.64 6.97
N SER A 34 -16.01 -2.71 7.92
CA SER A 34 -16.80 -1.48 7.88
C SER A 34 -16.44 -0.62 6.67
N VAL A 35 -15.15 -0.52 6.30
CA VAL A 35 -14.72 0.22 5.08
C VAL A 35 -15.34 -0.41 3.83
N LEU A 36 -15.35 -1.74 3.74
CA LEU A 36 -15.94 -2.46 2.61
C LEU A 36 -17.46 -2.27 2.51
N LYS A 37 -18.15 -2.23 3.65
CA LYS A 37 -19.62 -2.09 3.68
C LYS A 37 -20.06 -0.64 3.48
N GLU A 38 -19.32 0.30 4.05
CA GLU A 38 -19.66 1.72 4.11
C GLU A 38 -18.42 2.56 3.78
N PRO A 39 -17.99 2.58 2.50
CA PRO A 39 -16.82 3.35 2.09
C PRO A 39 -17.06 4.85 2.30
N LEU A 40 -18.25 5.37 2.00
CA LEU A 40 -18.55 6.82 2.12
C LEU A 40 -18.61 7.37 3.55
N LYS A 41 -18.37 6.54 4.57
CA LYS A 41 -18.36 6.99 5.97
C LYS A 41 -17.05 7.73 6.26
N ASP A 42 -17.18 8.93 6.84
CA ASP A 42 -16.04 9.73 7.27
C ASP A 42 -15.20 8.99 8.32
N ARG A 43 -13.88 9.05 8.16
CA ARG A 43 -12.90 8.34 8.97
C ARG A 43 -11.75 9.28 9.31
N GLU A 44 -11.49 9.42 10.60
CA GLU A 44 -10.47 10.34 11.11
C GLU A 44 -9.07 10.10 10.54
N TYR A 45 -8.70 8.84 10.24
CA TYR A 45 -7.38 8.51 9.66
C TYR A 45 -7.21 8.89 8.18
N LEU A 46 -8.29 9.26 7.50
CA LEU A 46 -8.27 9.75 6.11
C LEU A 46 -8.31 11.28 6.05
N LYS A 47 -8.57 11.95 7.18
CA LYS A 47 -8.81 13.38 7.24
C LYS A 47 -7.56 14.19 6.90
N GLY A 48 -7.75 15.24 6.11
CA GLY A 48 -6.69 16.21 5.79
C GLY A 48 -5.61 15.71 4.83
N ARG A 49 -5.79 14.54 4.21
CA ARG A 49 -4.84 13.99 3.23
C ARG A 49 -5.09 14.60 1.85
N THR A 50 -4.09 15.28 1.28
CA THR A 50 -4.20 15.97 -0.02
C THR A 50 -2.94 15.77 -0.85
N GLY A 51 -3.05 15.95 -2.18
CA GLY A 51 -1.90 15.89 -3.08
C GLY A 51 -1.21 14.53 -3.06
N GLN A 52 0.09 14.50 -2.76
CA GLN A 52 0.90 13.28 -2.70
C GLN A 52 0.54 12.38 -1.51
N ASP A 53 -0.06 12.92 -0.46
CA ASP A 53 -0.44 12.17 0.75
C ASP A 53 -1.85 11.56 0.68
N ALA A 54 -2.55 11.81 -0.43
CA ALA A 54 -3.94 11.42 -0.60
C ALA A 54 -4.13 9.90 -0.72
N CYS A 55 -3.10 9.17 -1.16
CA CYS A 55 -3.16 7.77 -1.48
C CYS A 55 -2.62 6.89 -0.34
N VAL A 56 -3.50 6.09 0.27
CA VAL A 56 -3.18 5.23 1.41
C VAL A 56 -3.58 3.79 1.14
N LEU A 57 -2.80 2.85 1.67
CA LEU A 57 -3.13 1.44 1.63
C LEU A 57 -3.66 0.99 2.99
N LEU A 58 -4.92 0.57 3.02
CA LEU A 58 -5.54 0.01 4.22
C LEU A 58 -5.35 -1.51 4.21
N LEU A 59 -4.80 -2.06 5.29
CA LEU A 59 -4.62 -3.48 5.49
C LEU A 59 -5.50 -3.99 6.63
N SER A 60 -5.94 -5.24 6.51
CA SER A 60 -6.55 -5.97 7.62
C SER A 60 -5.47 -6.52 8.57
N LYS A 61 -5.78 -6.65 9.87
CA LYS A 61 -4.82 -7.18 10.84
C LYS A 61 -4.55 -8.67 10.59
N THR A 62 -5.59 -9.45 10.30
CA THR A 62 -5.46 -10.90 10.06
C THR A 62 -5.45 -11.26 8.58
N GLY A 63 -6.03 -10.42 7.72
CA GLY A 63 -6.13 -10.67 6.29
C GLY A 63 -4.87 -10.31 5.51
N ASN A 64 -4.71 -10.93 4.34
CA ASN A 64 -3.66 -10.58 3.38
C ASN A 64 -4.10 -9.53 2.37
N ASP A 65 -5.39 -9.29 2.24
CA ASP A 65 -5.96 -8.34 1.30
C ASP A 65 -5.92 -6.91 1.84
N GLY A 66 -5.96 -5.95 0.91
CA GLY A 66 -5.96 -4.53 1.23
C GLY A 66 -6.89 -3.73 0.35
N ILE A 67 -7.08 -2.47 0.74
CA ILE A 67 -7.84 -1.49 -0.02
C ILE A 67 -6.92 -0.30 -0.27
N LEU A 68 -6.62 -0.05 -1.53
CA LEU A 68 -5.99 1.20 -1.93
C LEU A 68 -7.05 2.29 -1.93
N VAL A 69 -6.78 3.39 -1.25
CA VAL A 69 -7.70 4.53 -1.10
C VAL A 69 -7.00 5.77 -1.59
N ASP A 70 -7.67 6.54 -2.44
CA ASP A 70 -7.29 7.92 -2.76
C ASP A 70 -8.42 8.86 -2.30
N THR A 71 -8.07 9.70 -1.31
CA THR A 71 -8.98 10.63 -0.62
C THR A 71 -9.24 11.90 -1.43
N GLN A 72 -8.24 12.38 -2.18
CA GLN A 72 -8.23 13.69 -2.84
C GLN A 72 -8.74 14.86 -1.95
N GLY A 73 -8.37 14.87 -0.66
CA GLY A 73 -8.77 15.92 0.28
C GLY A 73 -10.10 15.70 1.00
N TYR A 74 -10.73 14.53 0.84
CA TYR A 74 -11.94 14.16 1.56
C TYR A 74 -11.64 13.20 2.71
N ASP A 75 -12.52 13.18 3.70
CA ASP A 75 -12.36 12.37 4.92
C ASP A 75 -12.86 10.91 4.73
N TYR A 76 -13.14 10.51 3.49
CA TYR A 76 -13.58 9.18 3.10
C TYR A 76 -12.84 8.69 1.84
N PRO A 77 -12.82 7.38 1.55
CA PRO A 77 -12.28 6.81 0.32
C PRO A 77 -13.05 7.24 -0.93
N ARG A 78 -12.70 8.41 -1.49
CA ARG A 78 -13.33 8.93 -2.70
C ARG A 78 -13.08 8.01 -3.90
N TYR A 79 -11.84 7.51 -4.02
CA TYR A 79 -11.49 6.43 -4.91
C TYR A 79 -10.98 5.26 -4.07
N SER A 80 -11.42 4.05 -4.41
CA SER A 80 -10.98 2.84 -3.73
C SER A 80 -10.80 1.69 -4.71
N ALA A 81 -9.75 0.90 -4.52
CA ALA A 81 -9.51 -0.33 -5.26
C ALA A 81 -9.18 -1.47 -4.29
N PHE A 82 -9.81 -2.62 -4.49
CA PHE A 82 -9.47 -3.83 -3.74
C PHE A 82 -8.18 -4.44 -4.30
N ILE A 83 -7.19 -4.64 -3.44
CA ILE A 83 -5.88 -5.19 -3.79
C ILE A 83 -5.74 -6.56 -3.12
N PRO A 84 -5.81 -7.66 -3.89
CA PRO A 84 -5.60 -8.99 -3.33
C PRO A 84 -4.14 -9.16 -2.91
N ASN A 85 -3.90 -9.88 -1.81
CA ASN A 85 -2.55 -10.13 -1.28
C ASN A 85 -1.70 -8.85 -1.03
N ALA A 86 -2.34 -7.72 -0.74
CA ALA A 86 -1.68 -6.45 -0.47
C ALA A 86 -0.59 -6.54 0.60
N ARG A 87 -0.77 -7.36 1.65
CA ARG A 87 0.26 -7.57 2.68
C ARG A 87 1.57 -8.12 2.09
N GLN A 88 1.48 -9.11 1.20
CA GLN A 88 2.66 -9.68 0.55
C GLN A 88 3.35 -8.65 -0.36
N ILE A 89 2.57 -7.78 -1.02
CA ILE A 89 3.14 -6.69 -1.84
C ILE A 89 3.97 -5.76 -0.96
N VAL A 90 3.45 -5.35 0.20
CA VAL A 90 4.16 -4.48 1.14
C VAL A 90 5.38 -5.17 1.73
N GLU A 91 5.26 -6.43 2.17
CA GLU A 91 6.38 -7.19 2.72
C GLU A 91 7.52 -7.37 1.72
N ASN A 92 7.21 -7.71 0.47
CA ASN A 92 8.20 -7.83 -0.60
C ASN A 92 8.87 -6.50 -0.92
N PHE A 93 8.11 -5.39 -0.86
CA PHE A 93 8.66 -4.06 -1.06
C PHE A 93 9.71 -3.71 0.02
N VAL A 94 9.35 -3.92 1.30
CA VAL A 94 10.27 -3.70 2.44
C VAL A 94 11.52 -4.57 2.33
N GLN A 95 11.38 -5.83 1.91
CA GLN A 95 12.53 -6.73 1.73
C GLN A 95 13.50 -6.24 0.65
N SER A 96 12.97 -5.68 -0.46
CA SER A 96 13.80 -5.16 -1.55
C SER A 96 14.62 -3.93 -1.16
N GLU A 97 14.17 -3.18 -0.15
CA GLU A 97 14.89 -2.02 0.40
C GLU A 97 15.97 -2.45 1.41
N THR A 98 15.74 -3.55 2.14
CA THR A 98 16.73 -4.11 3.07
C THR A 98 17.92 -4.81 2.38
N GLU A 99 17.80 -5.24 1.13
CA GLU A 99 18.88 -5.89 0.38
C GLU A 99 19.89 -4.92 -0.26
N THR A 100 19.67 -3.60 -0.21
CA THR A 100 20.61 -2.60 -0.77
C THR A 100 21.69 -2.10 0.19
N VAL A 101 21.70 -2.58 1.45
CA VAL A 101 22.68 -2.17 2.46
C VAL A 101 23.53 -3.36 2.91
N GLU A 102 24.33 -3.94 2.03
CA GLU A 102 25.58 -4.57 2.46
C GLU A 102 26.59 -4.76 1.31
N VAL A 103 27.88 -4.59 1.64
CA VAL A 103 29.12 -4.78 0.85
C VAL A 103 29.57 -3.51 0.07
N LYS A 104 30.58 -2.75 0.51
CA LYS A 104 31.95 -3.17 0.86
C LYS A 104 32.52 -2.44 2.08
N SER A 105 32.80 -3.21 3.14
CA SER A 105 33.94 -2.98 4.02
C SER A 105 35.21 -3.42 3.28
N SER A 106 36.17 -2.51 3.12
CA SER A 106 37.58 -2.88 3.01
C SER A 106 38.45 -1.74 3.55
N ARG A 107 38.47 -1.60 4.87
CA ARG A 107 39.67 -1.14 5.58
C ARG A 107 40.51 -2.37 5.86
N ASN A 108 41.73 -2.40 5.34
CA ASN A 108 42.87 -3.07 5.96
C ASN A 108 44.16 -2.51 5.35
N GLU A 109 44.74 -1.51 6.01
CA GLU A 109 46.20 -1.42 6.08
C GLU A 109 46.69 -2.53 7.01
N PRO A 110 47.87 -3.12 6.75
CA PRO A 110 48.84 -3.08 7.83
C PRO A 110 50.30 -2.86 7.37
N LYS A 111 50.94 -1.97 8.13
CA LYS A 111 52.29 -2.01 8.72
C LYS A 111 53.49 -2.46 7.86
N LEU A 112 54.39 -1.49 7.67
CA LEU A 112 55.84 -1.64 7.61
C LEU A 112 56.35 -2.54 8.75
N GLU A 113 57.15 -3.55 8.41
CA GLU A 113 58.30 -3.98 9.21
C GLU A 113 59.50 -4.30 8.29
N MET A 114 60.60 -3.59 8.59
CA MET A 114 62.00 -3.63 8.14
C MET A 114 62.33 -3.28 6.69
#